data_AF-X0UK10-F1
#
_entry.id   AF-X0UK10-F1
#
_cell.length_a   1.000
_cell.length_b   1.000
_cell.length_c   1.000
_cell.angle_alpha   90.00
_cell.angle_beta   90.00
_cell.angle_gamma   90.00
#
_symmetry.space_group_name_H-M   'P 1'
#
loop_
_entity.id
_entity.type
_entity.pdbx_description
1 polymer ?
#
loop_
_entity_poly.entity_id
_entity_poly.type
_entity_poly.pdbx_seq_one_letter_code
_entity_poly.pdbx_strand_id
1 'polypeptide(L)'
;PASLAQSAVNAVTNCDPDLKDVAISLPNYSILSDVLTMDLIPKKELREAVMVEAERIAPFDISEIEIDYAVLEQNEETKQMKVLMVVAKNDIVYSYVDCMNEAGLRTAVIDVDIFALLNIFHLNYDTNMYNSCIIINIGTETTDAAFLQNGIFHSARDIPVAGSNFLSQLSLATGLSPEKIHDILNGKIDPELDLDSVVDSLNNVSKEFANAVGVAVSYFQTSDAVGKLDLIVLAGGYALVPGLINILELRTGAEVAVLNPFNNILYNENAKGEFRP
;
A
#
# COMPACT_ATOMS: atom_id res chain seq x y z
N PRO A 1 20.38 5.89 -8.81
CA PRO A 1 20.95 6.47 -7.56
C PRO A 1 21.08 8.00 -7.59
N ALA A 2 21.96 8.58 -8.42
CA ALA A 2 22.18 10.04 -8.43
C ALA A 2 20.95 10.89 -8.77
N SER A 3 20.08 10.43 -9.68
CA SER A 3 18.81 11.10 -10.01
C SER A 3 17.77 11.01 -8.88
N LEU A 4 17.76 9.92 -8.12
CA LEU A 4 16.85 9.69 -7.00
C LEU A 4 17.25 10.54 -5.79
N ALA A 5 18.54 10.55 -5.42
CA ALA A 5 19.07 11.39 -4.36
C ALA A 5 18.80 12.87 -4.62
N GLN A 6 19.04 13.35 -5.86
CA GLN A 6 18.70 14.73 -6.22
C GLN A 6 17.19 15.03 -6.13
N SER A 7 16.35 14.05 -6.50
CA SER A 7 14.89 14.21 -6.39
C SER A 7 14.45 14.29 -4.92
N ALA A 8 15.06 13.49 -4.04
CA ALA A 8 14.83 13.55 -2.59
C ALA A 8 15.26 14.91 -2.00
N VAL A 9 16.45 15.42 -2.39
CA VAL A 9 16.89 16.77 -1.99
C VAL A 9 15.89 17.83 -2.42
N ASN A 10 15.43 17.78 -3.66
CA ASN A 10 14.46 18.74 -4.18
C ASN A 10 13.13 18.67 -3.42
N ALA A 11 12.63 17.46 -3.14
CA ALA A 11 11.41 17.27 -2.38
C ALA A 11 11.52 17.84 -0.96
N VAL A 12 12.60 17.53 -0.24
CA VAL A 12 12.84 18.06 1.12
C VAL A 12 12.99 19.58 1.08
N THR A 13 13.81 20.12 0.17
CA THR A 13 14.05 21.58 0.07
C THR A 13 12.76 22.35 -0.21
N ASN A 14 11.84 21.78 -1.00
CA ASN A 14 10.55 22.39 -1.29
C ASN A 14 9.56 22.34 -0.11
N CYS A 15 9.72 21.37 0.81
CA CYS A 15 8.89 21.23 2.00
C CYS A 15 9.45 21.99 3.21
N ASP A 16 10.69 21.67 3.60
CA ASP A 16 11.43 22.29 4.69
C ASP A 16 12.95 22.12 4.45
N PRO A 17 13.69 23.20 4.11
CA PRO A 17 15.12 23.12 3.81
C PRO A 17 16.00 22.79 5.03
N ASP A 18 15.49 22.99 6.25
CA ASP A 18 16.23 22.71 7.48
C ASP A 18 16.08 21.26 7.95
N LEU A 19 15.17 20.50 7.33
CA LEU A 19 14.92 19.09 7.65
C LEU A 19 16.13 18.23 7.29
N LYS A 20 16.59 17.44 8.28
CA LYS A 20 17.70 16.49 8.14
C LYS A 20 17.32 15.05 8.37
N ASP A 21 16.33 14.81 9.23
CA ASP A 21 15.87 13.47 9.57
C ASP A 21 14.67 13.10 8.72
N VAL A 22 14.76 11.99 8.00
CA VAL A 22 13.70 11.49 7.15
C VAL A 22 13.25 10.10 7.59
N ALA A 23 11.95 9.87 7.49
CA ALA A 23 11.38 8.52 7.45
C ALA A 23 11.20 8.14 5.97
N ILE A 24 11.65 6.95 5.62
CA ILE A 24 11.47 6.37 4.28
C ILE A 24 10.74 5.04 4.41
N SER A 25 10.25 4.53 3.31
CA SER A 25 9.61 3.22 3.25
C SER A 25 10.24 2.35 2.17
N LEU A 26 10.22 1.04 2.41
CA LEU A 26 10.57 0.02 1.42
C LEU A 26 9.29 -0.44 0.71
N PRO A 27 9.39 -0.75 -0.60
CA PRO A 27 8.26 -1.27 -1.33
C PRO A 27 7.92 -2.69 -0.90
N ASN A 28 6.63 -3.02 -0.90
CA ASN A 28 6.09 -4.31 -0.46
C ASN A 28 6.74 -5.52 -1.14
N TYR A 29 6.99 -5.47 -2.45
CA TYR A 29 7.63 -6.56 -3.19
C TYR A 29 9.10 -6.83 -2.78
N SER A 30 9.73 -5.89 -2.08
CA SER A 30 11.13 -5.99 -1.65
C SER A 30 11.31 -6.60 -0.27
N ILE A 31 10.21 -6.82 0.44
CA ILE A 31 10.18 -7.37 1.80
C ILE A 31 9.34 -8.65 1.83
N LEU A 32 9.51 -9.42 2.90
CA LEU A 32 8.63 -10.51 3.27
C LEU A 32 7.95 -10.17 4.59
N SER A 33 6.63 -10.15 4.61
CA SER A 33 5.86 -9.95 5.84
C SER A 33 4.92 -11.12 6.09
N ASP A 34 4.84 -11.58 7.33
CA ASP A 34 3.91 -12.64 7.73
C ASP A 34 3.39 -12.43 9.16
N VAL A 35 2.20 -12.97 9.46
CA VAL A 35 1.60 -12.92 10.80
C VAL A 35 1.75 -14.28 11.47
N LEU A 36 2.65 -14.32 12.45
CA LEU A 36 2.94 -15.52 13.23
C LEU A 36 1.92 -15.65 14.38
N THR A 37 1.34 -16.84 14.54
CA THR A 37 0.59 -17.20 15.75
C THR A 37 1.49 -18.03 16.66
N MET A 38 1.71 -17.55 17.88
CA MET A 38 2.60 -18.20 18.85
C MET A 38 2.02 -18.14 20.27
N ASP A 39 2.59 -18.92 21.18
CA ASP A 39 2.21 -18.88 22.59
C ASP A 39 2.52 -17.51 23.19
N LEU A 40 1.75 -17.13 24.20
CA LEU A 40 1.95 -15.87 24.91
C LEU A 40 3.24 -15.94 25.74
N ILE A 41 4.28 -15.26 25.26
CA ILE A 41 5.61 -15.22 25.89
C ILE A 41 6.00 -13.82 26.37
N PRO A 42 6.92 -13.70 27.34
CA PRO A 42 7.43 -12.41 27.78
C PRO A 42 8.10 -11.64 26.64
N LYS A 43 7.94 -10.30 26.62
CA LYS A 43 8.53 -9.42 25.60
C LYS A 43 10.05 -9.59 25.43
N LYS A 44 10.76 -10.03 26.47
CA LYS A 44 12.21 -10.28 26.42
C LYS A 44 12.59 -11.51 25.59
N GLU A 45 11.70 -12.49 25.50
CA GLU A 45 11.90 -13.76 24.78
C GLU A 45 11.35 -13.68 23.35
N LEU A 46 10.43 -12.73 23.11
CA LEU A 46 9.76 -12.55 21.83
C LEU A 46 10.69 -12.39 20.63
N ARG A 47 11.79 -11.63 20.78
CA ARG A 47 12.76 -11.45 19.68
C ARG A 47 13.36 -12.78 19.25
N GLU A 48 13.77 -13.60 20.20
CA GLU A 48 14.40 -14.89 19.91
C GLU A 48 13.40 -15.85 19.25
N ALA A 49 12.17 -15.90 19.76
CA ALA A 49 11.10 -16.70 19.15
C ALA A 49 10.79 -16.29 17.71
N VAL A 50 10.68 -14.98 17.44
CA VAL A 50 10.46 -14.47 16.07
C VAL A 50 11.63 -14.82 15.16
N MET A 51 12.88 -14.70 15.62
CA MET A 51 14.06 -15.06 14.82
C MET A 51 14.05 -16.55 14.42
N VAL A 52 13.66 -17.44 15.33
CA VAL A 52 13.55 -18.88 15.04
C VAL A 52 12.50 -19.17 13.98
N GLU A 53 11.33 -18.51 14.05
CA GLU A 53 10.31 -18.67 13.01
C GLU A 53 10.75 -18.03 11.68
N ALA A 54 11.46 -16.89 11.73
CA ALA A 54 12.02 -16.24 10.55
C ALA A 54 12.98 -17.17 9.80
N GLU A 55 13.88 -17.88 10.48
CA GLU A 55 14.82 -18.84 9.86
C GLU A 55 14.11 -19.98 9.10
N ARG A 56 12.88 -20.32 9.50
CA ARG A 56 12.10 -21.39 8.86
C ARG A 56 11.39 -20.93 7.59
N ILE A 57 11.05 -19.64 7.52
CA ILE A 57 10.22 -19.05 6.47
C ILE A 57 11.08 -18.29 5.45
N ALA A 58 12.13 -17.61 5.90
CA ALA A 58 12.98 -16.78 5.06
C ALA A 58 13.72 -17.65 4.04
N PRO A 59 13.65 -17.31 2.74
CA PRO A 59 14.38 -18.04 1.69
C PRO A 59 15.87 -17.65 1.63
N PHE A 60 16.38 -16.92 2.62
CA PHE A 60 17.71 -16.32 2.66
C PHE A 60 18.40 -16.62 4.00
N ASP A 61 19.73 -16.52 4.02
CA ASP A 61 20.50 -16.64 5.25
C ASP A 61 20.19 -15.49 6.21
N ILE A 62 20.08 -15.80 7.51
CA ILE A 62 19.74 -14.81 8.53
C ILE A 62 20.77 -13.67 8.65
N SER A 63 22.01 -13.91 8.21
CA SER A 63 23.06 -12.89 8.16
C SER A 63 22.89 -11.87 7.04
N GLU A 64 22.02 -12.14 6.05
CA GLU A 64 21.79 -11.29 4.88
C GLU A 64 20.48 -10.49 4.97
N ILE A 65 19.79 -10.56 6.11
CA ILE A 65 18.49 -9.94 6.31
C ILE A 65 18.43 -9.11 7.59
N GLU A 66 17.64 -8.04 7.55
CA GLU A 66 17.15 -7.32 8.71
C GLU A 66 15.74 -7.83 9.03
N ILE A 67 15.46 -8.02 10.33
CA ILE A 67 14.16 -8.50 10.83
C ILE A 67 13.64 -7.54 11.89
N ASP A 68 12.39 -7.15 11.75
CA ASP A 68 11.63 -6.45 12.78
C ASP A 68 10.25 -7.08 12.99
N TYR A 69 9.62 -6.76 14.12
CA TYR A 69 8.34 -7.34 14.49
C TYR A 69 7.47 -6.42 15.35
N ALA A 70 6.16 -6.62 15.24
CA ALA A 70 5.15 -5.93 16.03
C ALA A 70 4.11 -6.91 16.57
N VAL A 71 3.76 -6.78 17.85
CA VAL A 71 2.66 -7.56 18.42
C VAL A 71 1.34 -6.96 17.95
N LEU A 72 0.53 -7.74 17.25
CA LEU A 72 -0.77 -7.33 16.72
C LEU A 72 -1.90 -7.59 17.71
N GLU A 73 -1.88 -8.76 18.35
CA GLU A 73 -2.95 -9.21 19.25
C GLU A 73 -2.37 -10.09 20.36
N GLN A 74 -2.91 -10.00 21.56
CA GLN A 74 -2.62 -10.90 22.67
C GLN A 74 -3.94 -11.39 23.26
N ASN A 75 -4.08 -12.70 23.40
CA ASN A 75 -5.25 -13.33 23.99
C ASN A 75 -4.83 -14.11 25.25
N GLU A 76 -5.18 -13.55 26.40
CA GLU A 76 -4.87 -14.14 27.71
C GLU A 76 -5.66 -15.41 28.03
N GLU A 77 -6.83 -15.60 27.41
CA GLU A 77 -7.69 -16.77 27.61
C GLU A 77 -7.16 -17.98 26.85
N THR A 78 -6.80 -17.78 25.58
CA THR A 78 -6.22 -18.84 24.73
C THR A 78 -4.71 -19.02 24.95
N LYS A 79 -4.06 -18.08 25.66
CA LYS A 79 -2.61 -18.02 25.85
C LYS A 79 -1.83 -17.96 24.52
N GLN A 80 -2.40 -17.26 23.55
CA GLN A 80 -1.79 -17.05 22.24
C GLN A 80 -1.60 -15.56 21.95
N MET A 81 -0.68 -15.25 21.05
CA MET A 81 -0.46 -13.92 20.50
C MET A 81 -0.20 -13.99 19.00
N LYS A 82 -0.60 -12.91 18.30
CA LYS A 82 -0.28 -12.70 16.89
C LYS A 82 0.82 -11.65 16.77
N VAL A 83 1.82 -11.96 15.95
CA VAL A 83 3.01 -11.13 15.77
C VAL A 83 3.22 -10.92 14.28
N LEU A 84 3.16 -9.67 13.84
CA LEU A 84 3.63 -9.29 12.53
C LEU A 84 5.16 -9.37 12.53
N MET A 85 5.70 -10.13 11.60
CA MET A 85 7.12 -10.19 11.30
C MET A 85 7.35 -9.57 9.93
N VAL A 86 8.41 -8.78 9.79
CA VAL A 86 8.86 -8.19 8.54
C VAL A 86 10.34 -8.48 8.36
N VAL A 87 10.70 -8.92 7.15
CA VAL A 87 12.05 -9.29 6.78
C VAL A 87 12.43 -8.57 5.50
N ALA A 88 13.59 -7.93 5.48
CA ALA A 88 14.14 -7.26 4.31
C ALA A 88 15.60 -7.67 4.12
N LYS A 89 16.06 -7.78 2.87
CA LYS A 89 17.48 -8.05 2.62
C LYS A 89 18.34 -6.83 2.94
N ASN A 90 19.52 -7.07 3.52
CA ASN A 90 20.47 -6.03 3.90
C ASN A 90 20.86 -5.13 2.72
N ASP A 91 21.03 -5.71 1.53
CA ASP A 91 21.37 -4.98 0.31
C ASP A 91 20.30 -3.93 -0.05
N ILE A 92 19.02 -4.28 0.07
CA ILE A 92 17.90 -3.38 -0.18
C ILE A 92 17.87 -2.27 0.86
N VAL A 93 17.91 -2.63 2.15
CA VAL A 93 17.91 -1.65 3.26
C VAL A 93 19.04 -0.65 3.11
N TYR A 94 20.28 -1.13 2.93
CA TYR A 94 21.44 -0.26 2.83
C TYR A 94 21.45 0.56 1.54
N SER A 95 20.92 0.05 0.42
CA SER A 95 20.81 0.86 -0.80
C SER A 95 19.93 2.12 -0.63
N TYR A 96 18.87 2.02 0.17
CA TYR A 96 17.99 3.16 0.49
C TYR A 96 18.66 4.13 1.47
N VAL A 97 19.33 3.59 2.50
CA VAL A 97 20.11 4.39 3.46
C VAL A 97 21.22 5.16 2.76
N ASP A 98 21.98 4.50 1.89
CA ASP A 98 23.07 5.12 1.13
C ASP A 98 22.55 6.21 0.19
N CYS A 99 21.40 5.99 -0.47
CA CYS A 99 20.76 7.02 -1.29
C CYS A 99 20.40 8.28 -0.48
N MET A 100 19.86 8.11 0.73
CA MET A 100 19.55 9.26 1.61
C MET A 100 20.82 9.94 2.12
N ASN A 101 21.86 9.18 2.44
CA ASN A 101 23.16 9.72 2.84
C ASN A 101 23.81 10.54 1.71
N GLU A 102 23.74 10.06 0.46
CA GLU A 102 24.19 10.80 -0.74
C GLU A 102 23.42 12.11 -0.92
N ALA A 103 22.15 12.15 -0.53
CA ALA A 103 21.31 13.36 -0.48
C ALA A 103 21.61 14.29 0.70
N GLY A 104 22.52 13.92 1.62
CA GLY A 104 22.81 14.68 2.83
C GLY A 104 21.70 14.63 3.88
N LEU A 105 20.85 13.61 3.81
CA LEU A 105 19.74 13.33 4.74
C LEU A 105 20.13 12.16 5.65
N ARG A 106 19.57 12.12 6.86
CA ARG A 106 19.72 11.03 7.81
C ARG A 106 18.44 10.21 7.86
N THR A 107 18.52 8.94 7.47
CA THR A 107 17.41 8.00 7.60
C THR A 107 17.19 7.67 9.09
N ALA A 108 16.12 8.20 9.67
CA ALA A 108 15.77 7.98 11.07
C ALA A 108 14.86 6.76 11.25
N VAL A 109 14.00 6.50 10.26
CA VAL A 109 13.05 5.38 10.24
C VAL A 109 13.00 4.79 8.85
N ILE A 110 12.93 3.46 8.78
CA ILE A 110 12.61 2.72 7.57
C ILE A 110 11.34 1.92 7.89
N ASP A 111 10.26 2.24 7.18
CA ASP A 111 8.95 1.55 7.28
C ASP A 111 8.71 0.74 6.00
N VAL A 112 7.50 0.20 5.82
CA VAL A 112 7.03 -0.42 4.57
C VAL A 112 5.82 0.35 4.06
N ASP A 113 5.71 0.52 2.75
CA ASP A 113 4.67 1.32 2.09
C ASP A 113 3.26 1.02 2.62
N ILE A 114 2.89 -0.27 2.67
CA ILE A 114 1.56 -0.66 3.14
C ILE A 114 1.32 -0.38 4.62
N PHE A 115 2.34 -0.49 5.49
CA PHE A 115 2.18 -0.23 6.93
C PHE A 115 2.11 1.25 7.23
N ALA A 116 2.87 2.07 6.49
CA ALA A 116 2.70 3.53 6.51
C ALA A 116 1.27 3.93 6.11
N LEU A 117 0.69 3.26 5.10
CA LEU A 117 -0.69 3.49 4.69
C LEU A 117 -1.71 3.04 5.74
N LEU A 118 -1.48 1.90 6.41
CA LEU A 118 -2.30 1.44 7.53
C LEU A 118 -2.27 2.43 8.69
N ASN A 119 -1.13 3.03 9.00
CA ASN A 119 -1.03 4.06 10.04
C ASN A 119 -1.93 5.26 9.71
N ILE A 120 -1.94 5.70 8.46
CA ILE A 120 -2.84 6.76 7.98
C ILE A 120 -4.31 6.33 8.12
N PHE A 121 -4.64 5.10 7.72
CA PHE A 121 -6.00 4.58 7.82
C PHE A 121 -6.50 4.51 9.27
N HIS A 122 -5.72 3.91 10.17
CA HIS A 122 -6.05 3.83 11.60
C HIS A 122 -6.21 5.20 12.26
N LEU A 123 -5.48 6.21 11.79
CA LEU A 123 -5.59 7.57 12.32
C LEU A 123 -6.86 8.30 11.81
N ASN A 124 -7.29 8.02 10.59
CA ASN A 124 -8.33 8.77 9.90
C ASN A 124 -9.72 8.11 9.91
N TYR A 125 -9.81 6.82 10.23
CA TYR A 125 -11.03 6.03 10.11
C TYR A 125 -11.25 5.19 11.37
N ASP A 126 -12.51 5.05 11.81
CA ASP A 126 -12.84 4.16 12.91
C ASP A 126 -12.90 2.71 12.43
N THR A 127 -11.82 1.98 12.69
CA THR A 127 -11.65 0.60 12.23
C THR A 127 -12.52 -0.41 12.99
N ASN A 128 -13.16 0.00 14.09
CA ASN A 128 -14.11 -0.86 14.81
C ASN A 128 -15.47 -0.96 14.11
N MET A 129 -15.75 -0.09 13.13
CA MET A 129 -17.00 -0.13 12.37
C MET A 129 -17.05 -1.28 11.36
N TYR A 130 -15.91 -1.86 11.03
CA TYR A 130 -15.78 -2.84 9.96
C TYR A 130 -15.14 -4.13 10.48
N ASN A 131 -15.77 -5.26 10.21
CA ASN A 131 -15.22 -6.57 10.58
C ASN A 131 -14.14 -7.01 9.61
N SER A 132 -14.24 -6.61 8.33
CA SER A 132 -13.15 -6.80 7.39
C SER A 132 -13.01 -5.68 6.37
N CYS A 133 -11.77 -5.28 6.14
CA CYS A 133 -11.40 -4.23 5.20
C CYS A 133 -10.26 -4.68 4.29
N ILE A 134 -10.20 -4.09 3.10
CA ILE A 134 -9.01 -4.14 2.26
C ILE A 134 -8.57 -2.71 1.98
N ILE A 135 -7.29 -2.42 2.14
CA ILE A 135 -6.68 -1.20 1.64
C ILE A 135 -5.87 -1.55 0.40
N ILE A 136 -6.15 -0.89 -0.71
CA ILE A 136 -5.50 -1.15 -2.00
C ILE A 136 -4.77 0.11 -2.44
N ASN A 137 -3.44 0.06 -2.45
CA ASN A 137 -2.59 1.11 -3.00
C ASN A 137 -2.32 0.84 -4.48
N ILE A 138 -2.86 1.65 -5.37
CA ILE A 138 -2.71 1.50 -6.82
C ILE A 138 -1.63 2.47 -7.32
N GLY A 139 -0.41 1.96 -7.42
CA GLY A 139 0.73 2.67 -7.98
C GLY A 139 0.83 2.53 -9.49
N THR A 140 1.86 3.13 -10.09
CA THR A 140 2.13 3.01 -11.53
C THR A 140 2.54 1.58 -11.90
N GLU A 141 3.50 1.01 -11.18
CA GLU A 141 4.07 -0.31 -11.52
C GLU A 141 3.54 -1.44 -10.63
N THR A 142 3.10 -1.12 -9.42
CA THR A 142 2.66 -2.11 -8.43
C THR A 142 1.30 -1.72 -7.87
N THR A 143 0.54 -2.74 -7.49
CA THR A 143 -0.65 -2.58 -6.68
C THR A 143 -0.53 -3.49 -5.47
N ASP A 144 -0.60 -2.90 -4.28
CA ASP A 144 -0.44 -3.60 -3.01
C ASP A 144 -1.76 -3.58 -2.25
N ALA A 145 -2.17 -4.72 -1.71
CA ALA A 145 -3.39 -4.85 -0.92
C ALA A 145 -3.07 -5.34 0.49
N ALA A 146 -3.47 -4.58 1.51
CA ALA A 146 -3.52 -5.03 2.90
C ALA A 146 -4.94 -5.45 3.28
N PHE A 147 -5.06 -6.62 3.88
CA PHE A 147 -6.29 -7.15 4.43
C PHE A 147 -6.28 -6.89 5.93
N LEU A 148 -7.40 -6.42 6.47
CA LEU A 148 -7.61 -6.24 7.89
C LEU A 148 -8.82 -7.05 8.34
N GLN A 149 -8.73 -7.61 9.54
CA GLN A 149 -9.83 -8.23 10.25
C GLN A 149 -9.98 -7.57 11.61
N ASN A 150 -11.18 -7.05 11.91
CA ASN A 150 -11.48 -6.31 13.13
C ASN A 150 -10.51 -5.15 13.38
N GLY A 151 -10.12 -4.45 12.32
CA GLY A 151 -9.14 -3.35 12.38
C GLY A 151 -7.69 -3.76 12.66
N ILE A 152 -7.37 -5.06 12.61
CA ILE A 152 -6.00 -5.57 12.81
C ILE A 152 -5.47 -6.06 11.46
N PHE A 153 -4.20 -5.76 11.15
CA PHE A 153 -3.55 -6.28 9.96
C PHE A 153 -3.58 -7.82 9.96
N HIS A 154 -4.02 -8.37 8.84
CA HIS A 154 -4.13 -9.81 8.64
C HIS A 154 -3.04 -10.32 7.69
N SER A 155 -2.98 -9.74 6.49
CA SER A 155 -2.05 -10.18 5.44
C SER A 155 -1.90 -9.09 4.39
N ALA A 156 -0.81 -9.15 3.62
CA ALA A 156 -0.62 -8.36 2.42
C ALA A 156 -0.49 -9.25 1.17
N ARG A 157 -0.91 -8.73 0.01
CA ARG A 157 -0.82 -9.39 -1.29
C ARG A 157 -0.59 -8.35 -2.39
N ASP A 158 0.15 -8.75 -3.41
CA ASP A 158 0.25 -7.98 -4.64
C ASP A 158 -0.93 -8.31 -5.56
N ILE A 159 -1.47 -7.29 -6.23
CA ILE A 159 -2.50 -7.45 -7.26
C ILE A 159 -1.81 -7.31 -8.63
N PRO A 160 -1.98 -8.26 -9.56
CA PRO A 160 -1.25 -8.32 -10.83
C PRO A 160 -1.74 -7.32 -11.89
N VAL A 161 -2.34 -6.21 -11.46
CA VAL A 161 -2.82 -5.13 -12.32
C VAL A 161 -2.48 -3.80 -11.63
N ALA A 162 -1.73 -2.95 -12.30
CA ALA A 162 -1.26 -1.65 -11.81
C ALA A 162 -1.60 -0.53 -12.79
N GLY A 163 -1.22 0.70 -12.44
CA GLY A 163 -1.49 1.89 -13.24
C GLY A 163 -0.95 1.83 -14.68
N SER A 164 0.17 1.15 -14.90
CA SER A 164 0.79 0.95 -16.22
C SER A 164 -0.11 0.15 -17.17
N ASN A 165 -0.96 -0.74 -16.65
CA ASN A 165 -1.99 -1.43 -17.44
C ASN A 165 -3.04 -0.44 -17.97
N PHE A 166 -3.51 0.49 -17.14
CA PHE A 166 -4.45 1.54 -17.56
C PHE A 166 -3.84 2.44 -18.63
N LEU A 167 -2.59 2.89 -18.40
CA LEU A 167 -1.85 3.71 -19.37
C LEU A 167 -1.69 3.00 -20.71
N SER A 168 -1.25 1.74 -20.69
CA SER A 168 -0.96 0.98 -21.90
C SER A 168 -2.22 0.71 -22.72
N GLN A 169 -3.34 0.31 -22.08
CA GLN A 169 -4.58 0.05 -22.78
C GLN A 169 -5.17 1.32 -23.40
N LEU A 170 -5.13 2.45 -22.68
CA LEU A 170 -5.60 3.72 -23.22
C LEU A 170 -4.73 4.22 -24.36
N SER A 171 -3.41 4.09 -24.25
CA SER A 171 -2.49 4.48 -25.31
C SER A 171 -2.75 3.68 -26.59
N LEU A 172 -2.97 2.37 -26.46
CA LEU A 172 -3.30 1.49 -27.60
C LEU A 172 -4.66 1.83 -28.24
N ALA A 173 -5.68 2.15 -27.44
CA ALA A 173 -7.02 2.42 -27.94
C ALA A 173 -7.16 3.80 -28.61
N THR A 174 -6.39 4.79 -28.14
CA THR A 174 -6.61 6.21 -28.49
C THR A 174 -5.43 6.85 -29.24
N GLY A 175 -4.23 6.26 -29.19
CA GLY A 175 -3.01 6.84 -29.74
C GLY A 175 -2.53 8.10 -29.02
N LEU A 176 -3.08 8.41 -27.84
CA LEU A 176 -2.73 9.60 -27.07
C LEU A 176 -1.36 9.47 -26.40
N SER A 177 -0.76 10.63 -26.10
CA SER A 177 0.48 10.69 -25.31
C SER A 177 0.23 10.33 -23.84
N PRO A 178 1.25 9.83 -23.11
CA PRO A 178 1.11 9.51 -21.70
C PRO A 178 0.57 10.66 -20.84
N GLU A 179 0.94 11.90 -21.15
CA GLU A 179 0.49 13.10 -20.41
C GLU A 179 -1.01 13.32 -20.57
N LYS A 180 -1.54 13.19 -21.81
CA LYS A 180 -2.97 13.30 -22.07
C LYS A 180 -3.76 12.18 -21.40
N ILE A 181 -3.22 10.97 -21.40
CA ILE A 181 -3.84 9.83 -20.70
C ILE A 181 -3.87 10.07 -19.21
N HIS A 182 -2.77 10.56 -18.62
CA HIS A 182 -2.71 10.91 -17.21
C HIS A 182 -3.76 11.97 -16.84
N ASP A 183 -3.96 12.98 -17.69
CA ASP A 183 -5.04 13.97 -17.50
C ASP A 183 -6.43 13.33 -17.51
N ILE A 184 -6.70 12.39 -18.44
CA ILE A 184 -7.96 11.63 -18.48
C ILE A 184 -8.16 10.79 -17.21
N LEU A 185 -7.12 10.10 -16.74
CA LEU A 185 -7.16 9.30 -15.52
C LEU A 185 -7.41 10.14 -14.26
N ASN A 186 -7.05 11.43 -14.30
CA ASN A 186 -7.38 12.42 -13.26
C ASN A 186 -8.74 13.12 -13.49
N GLY A 187 -9.55 12.64 -14.43
CA GLY A 187 -10.87 13.17 -14.72
C GLY A 187 -10.89 14.46 -15.55
N LYS A 188 -9.76 14.84 -16.18
CA LYS A 188 -9.74 15.94 -17.15
C LYS A 188 -10.10 15.40 -18.53
N ILE A 189 -11.31 15.71 -18.98
CA ILE A 189 -11.81 15.25 -20.27
C ILE A 189 -11.55 16.34 -21.32
N ASP A 190 -10.75 16.01 -22.33
CA ASP A 190 -10.56 16.85 -23.52
C ASP A 190 -11.79 16.69 -24.45
N PRO A 191 -12.51 17.78 -24.81
CA PRO A 191 -13.73 17.72 -25.63
C PRO A 191 -13.53 17.15 -27.03
N GLU A 192 -12.30 17.12 -27.53
CA GLU A 192 -11.97 16.60 -28.87
C GLU A 192 -11.71 15.09 -28.88
N LEU A 193 -11.82 14.41 -27.74
CA LEU A 193 -11.60 12.97 -27.62
C LEU A 193 -12.78 12.15 -28.14
N ASP A 194 -12.46 11.01 -28.73
CA ASP A 194 -13.41 9.91 -28.90
C ASP A 194 -13.71 9.28 -27.53
N LEU A 195 -14.71 9.83 -26.85
CA LEU A 195 -15.08 9.43 -25.50
C LEU A 195 -15.53 7.98 -25.42
N ASP A 196 -16.17 7.45 -26.47
CA ASP A 196 -16.67 6.07 -26.45
C ASP A 196 -15.49 5.08 -26.39
N SER A 197 -14.46 5.31 -27.21
CA SER A 197 -13.23 4.49 -27.19
C SER A 197 -12.49 4.57 -25.84
N VAL A 198 -12.39 5.77 -25.26
CA VAL A 198 -11.77 5.98 -23.94
C VAL A 198 -12.53 5.24 -22.84
N VAL A 199 -13.86 5.39 -22.82
CA VAL A 199 -14.74 4.78 -21.81
C VAL A 199 -14.73 3.26 -21.92
N ASP A 200 -14.79 2.71 -23.13
CA ASP A 200 -14.71 1.26 -23.35
C ASP A 200 -13.36 0.70 -22.91
N SER A 201 -12.25 1.37 -23.24
CA SER A 201 -10.91 0.98 -22.81
C SER A 201 -10.78 1.00 -21.28
N LEU A 202 -11.21 2.09 -20.63
CA LEU A 202 -11.23 2.22 -19.17
C LEU A 202 -12.07 1.14 -18.49
N ASN A 203 -13.26 0.87 -19.02
CA ASN A 203 -14.15 -0.16 -18.49
C ASN A 203 -13.53 -1.56 -18.59
N ASN A 204 -12.80 -1.85 -19.66
CA ASN A 204 -12.16 -3.14 -19.85
C ASN A 204 -11.03 -3.37 -18.83
N VAL A 205 -10.10 -2.44 -18.70
CA VAL A 205 -9.01 -2.54 -17.71
C VAL A 205 -9.54 -2.48 -16.27
N SER A 206 -10.59 -1.69 -16.00
CA SER A 206 -11.20 -1.63 -14.67
C SER A 206 -11.90 -2.95 -14.29
N LYS A 207 -12.52 -3.63 -15.25
CA LYS A 207 -13.07 -4.99 -15.04
C LYS A 207 -11.97 -6.02 -14.80
N GLU A 208 -10.86 -5.92 -15.52
CA GLU A 208 -9.68 -6.76 -15.30
C GLU A 208 -9.14 -6.59 -13.88
N PHE A 209 -8.93 -5.33 -13.47
CA PHE A 209 -8.53 -4.97 -12.11
C PHE A 209 -9.51 -5.50 -11.06
N ALA A 210 -10.82 -5.26 -11.23
CA ALA A 210 -11.84 -5.71 -10.29
C ALA A 210 -11.93 -7.26 -10.22
N ASN A 211 -11.68 -7.96 -11.32
CA ASN A 211 -11.57 -9.41 -11.31
C ASN A 211 -10.38 -9.88 -10.47
N ALA A 212 -9.21 -9.24 -10.63
CA ALA A 212 -8.02 -9.52 -9.84
C ALA A 212 -8.25 -9.24 -8.33
N VAL A 213 -8.85 -8.10 -7.99
CA VAL A 213 -9.29 -7.78 -6.62
C VAL A 213 -10.23 -8.86 -6.10
N GLY A 214 -11.24 -9.26 -6.87
CA GLY A 214 -12.20 -10.30 -6.46
C GLY A 214 -11.56 -11.66 -6.18
N VAL A 215 -10.51 -12.04 -6.91
CA VAL A 215 -9.71 -13.23 -6.62
C VAL A 215 -9.00 -13.09 -5.28
N ALA A 216 -8.37 -11.94 -5.03
CA ALA A 216 -7.69 -11.67 -3.76
C ALA A 216 -8.67 -11.67 -2.57
N VAL A 217 -9.87 -11.08 -2.74
CA VAL A 217 -10.96 -11.13 -1.75
C VAL A 217 -11.40 -12.56 -1.47
N SER A 218 -11.60 -13.37 -2.51
CA SER A 218 -12.04 -14.76 -2.37
C SER A 218 -11.01 -15.59 -1.59
N TYR A 219 -9.72 -15.37 -1.83
CA TYR A 219 -8.64 -16.01 -1.08
C TYR A 219 -8.69 -15.64 0.41
N PHE A 220 -8.88 -14.35 0.72
CA PHE A 220 -8.99 -13.88 2.10
C PHE A 220 -10.22 -14.46 2.83
N GLN A 221 -11.38 -14.52 2.17
CA GLN A 221 -12.59 -15.10 2.74
C GLN A 221 -12.48 -16.61 3.00
N THR A 222 -11.79 -17.34 2.12
CA THR A 222 -11.65 -18.80 2.23
C THR A 222 -10.60 -19.22 3.26
N SER A 223 -9.53 -18.45 3.43
CA SER A 223 -8.42 -18.80 4.33
C SER A 223 -8.85 -18.74 5.80
N ASP A 224 -9.64 -17.73 6.20
CA ASP A 224 -9.88 -17.43 7.62
C ASP A 224 -11.38 -17.41 7.99
N ALA A 225 -12.22 -18.02 7.15
CA ALA A 225 -13.67 -18.02 7.29
C ALA A 225 -14.25 -16.60 7.50
N VAL A 226 -13.58 -15.58 6.94
CA VAL A 226 -14.08 -14.22 6.95
C VAL A 226 -15.34 -14.20 6.11
N GLY A 227 -16.42 -13.69 6.70
CA GLY A 227 -17.74 -13.63 6.07
C GLY A 227 -17.76 -12.66 4.88
N LYS A 228 -18.47 -11.54 5.04
CA LYS A 228 -18.57 -10.52 3.99
C LYS A 228 -17.41 -9.52 4.11
N LEU A 229 -16.87 -9.09 2.96
CA LEU A 229 -16.03 -7.90 2.91
C LEU A 229 -16.89 -6.66 3.12
N ASP A 230 -16.55 -5.84 4.11
CA ASP A 230 -17.35 -4.66 4.46
C ASP A 230 -16.91 -3.44 3.64
N LEU A 231 -15.60 -3.18 3.58
CA LEU A 231 -15.02 -1.98 3.00
C LEU A 231 -13.76 -2.26 2.15
N ILE A 232 -13.66 -1.58 1.02
CA ILE A 232 -12.43 -1.41 0.25
C ILE A 232 -12.04 0.05 0.28
N VAL A 233 -10.80 0.33 0.68
CA VAL A 233 -10.23 1.67 0.68
C VAL A 233 -9.16 1.75 -0.41
N LEU A 234 -9.36 2.63 -1.39
CA LEU A 234 -8.43 2.85 -2.49
C LEU A 234 -7.46 3.97 -2.14
N ALA A 235 -6.18 3.75 -2.40
CA ALA A 235 -5.10 4.72 -2.28
C ALA A 235 -4.22 4.68 -3.52
N GLY A 236 -3.25 5.59 -3.59
CA GLY A 236 -2.36 5.73 -4.75
C GLY A 236 -2.97 6.55 -5.88
N GLY A 237 -2.14 6.93 -6.85
CA GLY A 237 -2.53 7.87 -7.92
C GLY A 237 -3.65 7.36 -8.82
N TYR A 238 -3.81 6.05 -8.93
CA TYR A 238 -4.84 5.42 -9.77
C TYR A 238 -6.13 5.07 -9.00
N ALA A 239 -6.25 5.47 -7.73
CA ALA A 239 -7.51 5.37 -7.00
C ALA A 239 -8.63 6.24 -7.62
N LEU A 240 -8.24 7.30 -8.35
CA LEU A 240 -9.15 8.28 -8.95
C LEU A 240 -9.63 7.92 -10.36
N VAL A 241 -9.29 6.72 -10.86
CA VAL A 241 -9.71 6.28 -12.20
C VAL A 241 -11.24 6.34 -12.32
N PRO A 242 -11.79 7.07 -13.31
CA PRO A 242 -13.23 7.21 -13.46
C PRO A 242 -13.96 5.87 -13.58
N GLY A 243 -15.00 5.68 -12.77
CA GLY A 243 -15.83 4.47 -12.78
C GLY A 243 -15.27 3.27 -12.00
N LEU A 244 -14.02 3.33 -11.51
CA LEU A 244 -13.38 2.23 -10.82
C LEU A 244 -14.13 1.82 -9.54
N ILE A 245 -14.57 2.80 -8.73
CA ILE A 245 -15.35 2.59 -7.51
C ILE A 245 -16.59 1.73 -7.80
N ASN A 246 -17.44 2.19 -8.73
CA ASN A 246 -18.69 1.50 -9.09
C ASN A 246 -18.44 0.05 -9.57
N ILE A 247 -17.37 -0.17 -10.34
CA ILE A 247 -17.04 -1.50 -10.86
C ILE A 247 -16.59 -2.42 -9.72
N LEU A 248 -15.81 -1.92 -8.77
CA LEU A 248 -15.38 -2.68 -7.59
C LEU A 248 -16.55 -2.99 -6.66
N GLU A 249 -17.44 -2.04 -6.41
CA GLU A 249 -18.66 -2.24 -5.61
C GLU A 249 -19.54 -3.33 -6.24
N LEU A 250 -19.77 -3.26 -7.56
CA LEU A 250 -20.57 -4.25 -8.28
C LEU A 250 -19.93 -5.63 -8.24
N ARG A 251 -18.60 -5.71 -8.33
CA ARG A 251 -17.85 -6.97 -8.36
C ARG A 251 -17.75 -7.63 -6.99
N THR A 252 -17.54 -6.85 -5.94
CA THR A 252 -17.20 -7.36 -4.60
C THR A 252 -18.37 -7.30 -3.62
N GLY A 253 -19.35 -6.42 -3.86
CA GLY A 253 -20.47 -6.17 -2.95
C GLY A 253 -20.08 -5.43 -1.66
N ALA A 254 -18.82 -4.98 -1.57
CA ALA A 254 -18.30 -4.15 -0.49
C ALA A 254 -18.51 -2.66 -0.79
N GLU A 255 -18.56 -1.84 0.25
CA GLU A 255 -18.45 -0.38 0.10
C GLU A 255 -17.05 -0.05 -0.40
N VAL A 256 -16.92 0.93 -1.31
CA VAL A 256 -15.61 1.35 -1.83
C VAL A 256 -15.44 2.84 -1.60
N ALA A 257 -14.34 3.24 -0.95
CA ALA A 257 -14.01 4.63 -0.68
C ALA A 257 -12.57 4.95 -1.10
N VAL A 258 -12.30 6.21 -1.43
CA VAL A 258 -10.93 6.71 -1.63
C VAL A 258 -10.38 7.18 -0.29
N LEU A 259 -9.12 6.85 0.00
CA LEU A 259 -8.44 7.26 1.22
C LEU A 259 -8.23 8.78 1.22
N ASN A 260 -8.74 9.43 2.25
CA ASN A 260 -8.38 10.80 2.59
C ASN A 260 -7.40 10.76 3.79
N PRO A 261 -6.11 11.05 3.58
CA PRO A 261 -5.11 10.97 4.63
C PRO A 261 -5.21 12.11 5.66
N PHE A 262 -6.05 13.13 5.40
CA PHE A 262 -6.12 14.35 6.19
C PHE A 262 -7.46 14.56 6.93
N ASN A 263 -8.30 13.53 7.08
CA ASN A 263 -9.57 13.66 7.82
C ASN A 263 -9.36 14.12 9.27
N ASN A 264 -8.36 13.54 9.95
CA ASN A 264 -8.05 13.79 11.36
C ASN A 264 -6.65 14.40 11.57
N ILE A 265 -5.98 14.81 10.49
CA ILE A 265 -4.68 15.46 10.54
C ILE A 265 -4.85 16.93 10.18
N LEU A 266 -4.42 17.83 11.07
CA LEU A 266 -4.39 19.26 10.75
C LEU A 266 -3.25 19.56 9.79
N TYR A 267 -3.54 20.32 8.73
CA TYR A 267 -2.56 20.75 7.74
C TYR A 267 -2.77 22.22 7.38
N ASN A 268 -1.72 22.84 6.83
CA ASN A 268 -1.82 24.18 6.26
C ASN A 268 -2.52 24.08 4.89
N GLU A 269 -3.68 24.72 4.74
CA GLU A 269 -4.42 24.67 3.46
C GLU A 269 -3.63 25.27 2.29
N ASN A 270 -2.69 26.19 2.54
CA ASN A 270 -1.82 26.72 1.47
C ASN A 270 -0.73 25.73 1.02
N ALA A 271 -0.52 24.64 1.76
CA ALA A 271 0.38 23.55 1.39
C ALA A 271 -0.33 22.44 0.60
N LYS A 272 -1.67 22.48 0.48
CA LYS A 272 -2.38 21.64 -0.48
C LYS A 272 -2.01 22.16 -1.87
N GLY A 273 -1.22 21.39 -2.62
CA GLY A 273 -1.25 21.47 -4.08
C GLY A 273 -2.65 21.09 -4.61
N GLU A 274 -2.74 20.55 -5.81
CA GLU A 274 -4.00 20.08 -6.40
C GLU A 274 -4.55 18.78 -5.74
N PHE A 275 -4.46 18.63 -4.42
CA PHE A 275 -5.06 17.48 -3.73
C PHE A 275 -6.60 17.57 -3.82
N ARG A 276 -7.18 16.67 -4.61
CA ARG A 276 -8.63 16.48 -4.72
C ARG A 276 -9.00 15.20 -3.97
N PRO A 277 -9.74 15.29 -2.84
CA PRO A 277 -10.29 14.10 -2.19
C PRO A 277 -11.31 13.39 -3.09
#